data_AF-A0A9D0UF73-F1
#
_entry.id   AF-A0A9D0UF73-F1
#
_cell.length_a   1.000
_cell.length_b   1.000
_cell.length_c   1.000
_cell.angle_alpha   90.00
_cell.angle_beta   90.00
_cell.angle_gamma   90.00
#
_symmetry.space_group_name_H-M   'P 1'
#
loop_
_entity.id
_entity.type
_entity.pdbx_description
1 polymer ?
#
loop_
_entity_poly.entity_id
_entity_poly.type
_entity_poly.pdbx_seq_one_letter_code
_entity_poly.pdbx_strand_id
1 'polypeptide(L)'
;RLNFSELAAGTPFATARRNDRPVLEVRDEQGKERSDHFLIRHGQQILLRRPVMPAMLTRDKRVIQQDCLCYFMERYPLPQHRESSHLATG
;
A
#
# COMPACT_ATOMS: atom_id res chain seq x y z
N ARG A 1 2.09 -1.07 -17.32
CA ARG A 1 0.74 -0.74 -16.79
C ARG A 1 0.71 -1.27 -15.36
N LEU A 2 0.79 -0.40 -14.34
CA LEU A 2 0.87 -0.81 -12.92
C LEU A 2 -0.41 -0.49 -12.14
N ASN A 3 -1.18 0.51 -12.59
CA ASN A 3 -2.46 0.84 -11.98
C ASN A 3 -3.44 -0.33 -12.10
N PHE A 4 -4.12 -0.63 -10.99
CA PHE A 4 -5.12 -1.69 -10.87
C PHE A 4 -4.56 -3.10 -11.16
N SER A 5 -3.27 -3.31 -10.92
CA SER A 5 -2.61 -4.61 -11.04
C SER A 5 -1.96 -4.97 -9.71
N GLU A 6 -2.20 -6.18 -9.21
CA GLU A 6 -1.61 -6.65 -7.95
C GLU A 6 -0.11 -6.85 -8.14
N LEU A 7 0.68 -6.25 -7.26
CA LEU A 7 2.13 -6.42 -7.18
C LEU A 7 2.47 -7.25 -5.95
N ALA A 8 3.31 -8.27 -6.12
CA ALA A 8 3.70 -9.15 -5.03
C ALA A 8 4.66 -8.46 -4.04
N ALA A 9 4.74 -9.01 -2.82
CA ALA A 9 5.82 -8.67 -1.89
C ALA A 9 7.19 -8.95 -2.55
N GLY A 10 8.19 -8.13 -2.20
CA GLY A 10 9.52 -8.16 -2.79
C GLY A 10 9.67 -7.42 -4.13
N THR A 11 8.56 -6.99 -4.75
CA THR A 11 8.62 -6.24 -6.02
C THR A 11 9.35 -4.89 -5.81
N PRO A 12 10.38 -4.56 -6.62
CA PRO A 12 11.00 -3.24 -6.58
C PRO A 12 10.02 -2.15 -7.00
N PHE A 13 9.82 -1.16 -6.14
CA PHE A 13 8.90 -0.06 -6.37
C PHE A 13 9.60 1.25 -6.73
N ALA A 14 10.77 1.52 -6.14
CA ALA A 14 11.56 2.69 -6.46
C ALA A 14 13.06 2.44 -6.25
N THR A 15 13.88 3.29 -6.87
CA THR A 15 15.33 3.35 -6.63
C THR A 15 15.67 4.68 -5.99
N ALA A 16 16.29 4.63 -4.82
CA ALA A 16 16.72 5.80 -4.06
C ALA A 16 18.23 6.00 -4.19
N ARG A 17 18.62 7.18 -4.71
CA ARG A 17 20.03 7.52 -5.01
C ARG A 17 20.89 7.76 -3.76
N ARG A 18 20.29 8.09 -2.62
CA ARG A 18 20.97 8.36 -1.35
C ARG A 18 20.40 7.50 -0.23
N ASN A 19 21.24 7.12 0.73
CA ASN A 19 20.90 6.19 1.82
C ASN A 19 20.33 6.88 3.08
N ASP A 20 20.23 8.20 3.10
CA ASP A 20 20.03 8.99 4.31
C ASP A 20 18.56 9.17 4.74
N ARG A 21 17.56 8.89 3.88
CA ARG A 21 16.12 9.00 4.22
C ARG A 21 15.22 8.05 3.41
N PRO A 22 14.06 7.64 3.94
CA PRO A 22 12.99 7.12 3.09
C PRO A 22 12.55 8.23 2.12
N VAL A 23 12.58 7.93 0.82
CA VAL A 23 12.19 8.88 -0.25
C VAL A 23 10.67 8.93 -0.42
N LEU A 24 9.97 7.90 0.08
CA LEU A 24 8.53 7.75 -0.02
C LEU A 24 7.95 7.55 1.37
N GLU A 25 6.86 8.24 1.64
CA GLU A 25 6.04 8.09 2.83
C GLU A 25 4.68 7.48 2.41
N VAL A 26 4.17 6.54 3.19
CA VAL A 26 2.83 6.00 3.02
C VAL A 26 2.01 6.39 4.23
N ARG A 27 0.88 7.07 4.01
CA ARG A 27 -0.09 7.40 5.05
C ARG A 27 -1.40 6.70 4.79
N ASP A 28 -2.07 6.28 5.86
CA ASP A 28 -3.45 5.81 5.76
C ASP A 28 -4.46 6.96 5.74
N GLU A 29 -5.74 6.63 5.63
CA GLU A 29 -6.86 7.58 5.54
C GLU A 29 -6.98 8.50 6.78
N GLN A 30 -6.39 8.12 7.92
CA GLN A 30 -6.34 8.92 9.14
C GLN A 30 -5.06 9.76 9.22
N GLY A 31 -4.23 9.75 8.19
CA GLY A 31 -2.95 10.47 8.12
C GLY A 31 -1.83 9.81 8.92
N LYS A 32 -2.02 8.57 9.41
CA LYS A 32 -0.99 7.87 10.19
C LYS A 32 0.10 7.34 9.27
N GLU A 33 1.35 7.47 9.70
CA GLU A 33 2.53 6.92 9.02
C GLU A 33 2.47 5.38 8.99
N ARG A 34 2.60 4.80 7.80
CA ARG A 34 2.54 3.35 7.53
C ARG A 34 3.63 2.90 6.56
N SER A 35 4.70 3.66 6.31
CA SER A 35 5.74 3.29 5.35
C SER A 35 6.36 1.95 5.68
N ASP A 36 6.71 1.70 6.94
CA ASP A 36 7.32 0.43 7.36
C ASP A 36 6.38 -0.77 7.22
N HIS A 37 5.08 -0.52 7.05
CA HIS A 37 4.09 -1.54 6.80
C HIS A 37 4.05 -1.98 5.33
N PHE A 38 4.38 -1.08 4.40
CA PHE A 38 4.27 -1.32 2.96
C PHE A 38 5.61 -1.37 2.23
N LEU A 39 6.64 -0.71 2.74
CA LEU A 39 7.91 -0.49 2.06
C LEU A 39 9.07 -0.97 2.93
N ILE A 40 10.07 -1.58 2.29
CA ILE A 40 11.35 -1.93 2.91
C ILE A 40 12.48 -1.49 2.02
N ARG A 41 13.54 -0.95 2.62
CA ARG A 41 14.73 -0.54 1.90
C ARG A 41 15.75 -1.69 1.87
N HIS A 42 16.23 -2.03 0.68
CA HIS A 42 17.30 -3.00 0.47
C HIS A 42 18.37 -2.36 -0.43
N GLY A 43 19.46 -1.89 0.18
CA GLY A 43 20.46 -1.09 -0.52
C GLY A 43 19.81 0.16 -1.14
N GLN A 44 19.98 0.35 -2.45
CA GLN A 44 19.37 1.47 -3.19
C GLN A 44 17.92 1.21 -3.61
N GLN A 45 17.38 0.02 -3.41
CA GLN A 45 16.02 -0.32 -3.80
C GLN A 45 15.04 -0.12 -2.64
N ILE A 46 13.84 0.34 -2.98
CA ILE A 46 12.67 0.31 -2.12
C ILE A 46 11.77 -0.79 -2.67
N LEU A 47 11.53 -1.82 -1.87
CA LEU A 47 10.74 -2.99 -2.22
C LEU A 47 9.40 -2.95 -1.48
N LEU A 48 8.37 -3.59 -2.06
CA LEU A 48 7.10 -3.81 -1.39
C LEU A 48 7.25 -4.89 -0.30
N ARG A 49 6.76 -4.64 0.92
CA ARG A 49 6.75 -5.64 2.01
C ARG A 49 5.60 -6.61 1.94
N ARG A 50 4.54 -6.23 1.22
CA ARG A 50 3.30 -6.99 1.13
C ARG A 50 2.65 -6.76 -0.24
N PRO A 51 1.70 -7.62 -0.65
CA PRO A 51 0.95 -7.39 -1.86
C PRO A 51 0.16 -6.10 -1.79
N VAL A 52 0.25 -5.29 -2.83
CA VAL A 52 -0.54 -4.05 -2.99
C VAL A 52 -0.99 -3.92 -4.43
N MET A 53 -2.08 -3.18 -4.65
CA MET A 53 -2.53 -2.78 -5.97
C MET A 53 -2.44 -1.25 -6.08
N PRO A 54 -1.47 -0.70 -6.84
CA PRO A 54 -1.37 0.74 -7.03
C PRO A 54 -2.58 1.28 -7.78
N ALA A 55 -3.03 2.47 -7.40
CA ALA A 55 -3.99 3.28 -8.16
C ALA A 55 -3.47 4.71 -8.31
N MET A 56 -3.89 5.37 -9.40
CA MET A 56 -3.50 6.74 -9.73
C MET A 56 -1.98 6.99 -9.72
N LEU A 57 -1.16 5.96 -9.97
CA LEU A 57 0.28 6.12 -10.10
C LEU A 57 0.59 7.06 -11.25
N THR A 58 1.26 8.16 -10.93
CA THR A 58 1.61 9.23 -11.86
C THR A 58 3.10 9.56 -11.79
N ARG A 59 3.61 10.12 -12.89
CA ARG A 59 4.96 10.70 -12.97
C ARG A 59 4.93 12.21 -13.15
N ASP A 60 3.74 12.82 -13.21
CA ASP A 60 3.60 14.27 -13.27
C ASP A 60 3.86 14.87 -11.89
N LYS A 61 5.00 15.54 -11.75
CA LYS A 61 5.42 16.16 -10.50
C LYS A 61 4.41 17.17 -9.94
N ARG A 62 3.65 17.84 -10.80
CA ARG A 62 2.64 18.83 -10.36
C ARG A 62 1.50 18.13 -9.64
N VAL A 63 1.03 17.00 -10.17
CA VAL A 63 -0.01 16.18 -9.53
C VAL A 63 0.51 15.61 -8.21
N ILE A 64 1.74 15.09 -8.20
CA ILE A 64 2.35 14.50 -7.00
C ILE A 64 2.48 15.54 -5.85
N GLN A 65 2.78 16.79 -6.17
CA GLN A 65 2.90 17.87 -5.17
C GLN A 65 1.55 18.33 -4.60
N GLN A 66 0.47 18.18 -5.36
CA GLN A 66 -0.88 18.58 -4.95
C GLN A 66 -1.60 17.47 -4.18
N ASP A 67 -1.28 16.22 -4.50
CA ASP A 67 -1.84 15.03 -3.87
C ASP A 67 -0.70 14.09 -3.45
N CYS A 68 -0.43 13.04 -4.23
CA CYS A 68 0.58 12.04 -3.91
C CYS A 68 1.07 11.29 -5.16
N LEU A 69 2.05 10.40 -4.96
CA LEU A 69 2.60 9.55 -6.03
C LEU A 69 1.59 8.53 -6.57
N CYS A 70 0.86 7.89 -5.67
CA CYS A 70 -0.14 6.86 -5.92
C CYS A 70 -0.87 6.50 -4.62
N TYR A 71 -1.94 5.73 -4.74
CA TYR A 71 -2.62 5.06 -3.63
C TYR A 71 -2.30 3.57 -3.64
N PHE A 72 -2.10 2.99 -2.46
CA PHE A 72 -2.02 1.54 -2.29
C PHE A 72 -3.37 0.99 -1.85
N MET A 73 -3.94 0.10 -2.66
CA MET A 73 -5.09 -0.69 -2.25
C MET A 73 -4.61 -2.04 -1.73
N GLU A 74 -5.12 -2.44 -0.56
CA GLU A 74 -4.92 -3.77 0.01
C GLU A 74 -6.23 -4.56 0.02
N ARG A 75 -6.11 -5.89 0.04
CA ARG A 75 -7.28 -6.75 0.23
C ARG A 75 -7.77 -6.58 1.67
N TYR A 76 -9.01 -6.12 1.81
CA TYR A 76 -9.68 -6.05 3.09
C TYR A 76 -10.59 -7.27 3.27
N PRO A 77 -10.48 -8.04 4.36
CA PRO A 77 -11.38 -9.15 4.61
C PRO A 77 -12.80 -8.60 4.85
N LEU A 78 -13.79 -9.18 4.17
CA LEU A 78 -15.18 -8.86 4.47
C LEU A 78 -15.55 -9.43 5.85
N PRO A 79 -16.24 -8.66 6.72
CA PRO A 79 -16.76 -9.19 7.97
C PRO A 79 -17.63 -10.42 7.68
N GLN A 80 -17.32 -11.55 8.31
CA GLN A 80 -18.20 -12.72 8.24
C GLN A 80 -19.49 -12.39 8.99
N HIS A 81 -20.62 -12.43 8.29
CA HIS A 81 -21.93 -12.34 8.92
C HIS A 81 -22.09 -13.56 9.83
N ARG A 82 -22.01 -13.38 11.16
CA ARG A 82 -22.33 -14.44 12.12
C ARG A 82 -23.83 -14.64 12.06
N GLU A 83 -24.28 -15.72 11.44
CA GLU A 83 -25.66 -16.17 11.61
C GLU A 83 -25.86 -16.59 13.07
N SER A 84 -26.66 -15.81 13.79
CA SER A 84 -27.15 -16.17 15.12
C SER A 84 -28.13 -17.32 14.97
N SER A 85 -27.66 -18.56 15.09
CA SER A 85 -28.52 -19.72 15.32
C SER A 85 -29.22 -19.55 16.67
N HIS A 86 -30.44 -19.00 16.61
CA HIS A 86 -31.37 -19.08 17.73
C HIS A 86 -31.68 -20.54 18.00
N LEU A 87 -31.59 -20.90 19.29
CA LEU A 87 -32.03 -22.18 19.82
C LEU A 87 -33.47 -22.47 19.40
N ALA A 88 -33.70 -23.66 18.87
CA ALA A 88 -34.98 -24.35 18.98
C ALA A 88 -34.74 -25.62 19.78
N THR A 89 -34.88 -25.51 21.10
CA THR A 89 -35.22 -26.64 21.96
C THR A 89 -36.62 -27.10 21.58
N GLY A 90 -36.74 -28.38 21.21
CA GLY A 90 -38.00 -29.09 21.01
C GLY A 90 -37.76 -30.55 21.31
#